data_AF-A0A1N7RQY8-F1
#
_entry.id   AF-A0A1N7RQY8-F1
#
_cell.length_a   1.000
_cell.length_b   1.000
_cell.length_c   1.000
_cell.angle_alpha   90.00
_cell.angle_beta   90.00
_cell.angle_gamma   90.00
#
_symmetry.space_group_name_H-M   'P 1'
#
loop_
_entity.id
_entity.type
_entity.pdbx_description
1 polymer ?
#
loop_
_entity_poly.entity_id
_entity_poly.type
_entity_poly.pdbx_seq_one_letter_code
_entity_poly.pdbx_strand_id
1 'polypeptide(L)'
;MRHNFAIRRNAVRAKRDELLQPEIRRVWQANMPVYGVPKVWKQMNREGIAVSRCTVGRLMKLQGLRGAVRGKRVRTTTPDSSAPRPLDRVNRQFKANRPNQLWVSDFS
;
A
#
# COMPACT_ATOMS: atom_id res chain seq x y z
N MET A 1 -33.38 -8.86 19.05
CA MET A 1 -32.76 -7.52 19.23
C MET A 1 -31.28 -7.56 18.84
N ARG A 2 -30.95 -7.29 17.57
CA ARG A 2 -29.55 -7.21 17.12
C ARG A 2 -29.00 -5.84 17.49
N HIS A 3 -28.14 -5.81 18.50
CA HIS A 3 -27.56 -4.57 19.00
C HIS A 3 -26.65 -3.94 17.94
N ASN A 4 -26.97 -2.69 17.60
CA ASN A 4 -26.37 -1.88 16.55
C ASN A 4 -24.99 -1.30 16.98
N PHE A 5 -24.07 -2.16 17.43
CA PHE A 5 -22.75 -1.77 17.93
C PHE A 5 -21.81 -1.24 16.84
N ALA A 6 -22.03 -1.64 15.58
CA ALA A 6 -21.17 -1.27 14.47
C ALA A 6 -21.27 0.23 14.08
N ILE A 7 -22.46 0.82 14.17
CA ILE A 7 -22.68 2.22 13.80
C ILE A 7 -22.03 3.18 14.82
N ARG A 8 -22.15 2.89 16.12
CA ARG A 8 -21.53 3.70 17.19
C ARG A 8 -19.99 3.64 17.17
N ARG A 9 -19.41 2.50 16.81
CA ARG A 9 -17.95 2.32 16.71
C ARG A 9 -17.33 3.15 15.58
N ASN A 10 -18.08 3.38 14.50
CA ASN A 10 -17.67 4.28 13.42
C ASN A 10 -17.70 5.76 13.83
N ALA A 11 -18.67 6.19 14.64
CA ALA A 11 -18.80 7.59 15.04
C ALA A 11 -17.60 8.08 15.87
N VAL A 12 -17.12 7.28 16.84
CA VAL A 12 -15.95 7.63 17.67
C VAL A 12 -14.68 7.72 16.82
N ARG A 13 -14.51 6.76 15.89
CA ARG A 13 -13.37 6.76 14.96
C ARG A 13 -13.42 7.95 14.01
N ALA A 14 -14.59 8.25 13.45
CA ALA A 14 -14.79 9.38 12.55
C ALA A 14 -14.47 10.71 13.25
N LYS A 15 -14.96 10.92 14.48
CA LYS A 15 -14.64 12.10 15.28
C LYS A 15 -13.14 12.21 15.58
N ARG A 16 -12.48 11.10 15.91
CA ARG A 16 -11.01 11.09 16.10
C ARG A 16 -10.28 11.41 14.79
N ASP A 17 -10.75 10.86 13.67
CA ASP A 17 -10.17 11.11 12.35
C ASP A 17 -10.32 12.58 11.94
N GLU A 18 -11.46 13.21 12.23
CA GLU A 18 -11.68 14.66 12.03
C GLU A 18 -10.66 15.51 12.78
N LEU A 19 -10.26 15.11 14.00
CA LEU A 19 -9.23 15.80 14.78
C LEU A 19 -7.80 15.52 14.27
N LEU A 20 -7.51 14.31 13.80
CA LEU A 20 -6.17 13.93 13.34
C LEU A 20 -5.84 14.46 11.93
N GLN A 21 -6.86 14.59 11.08
CA GLN A 21 -6.73 15.06 9.70
C GLN A 21 -6.06 16.45 9.56
N PRO A 22 -6.43 17.49 10.32
CA PRO A 22 -5.74 18.77 10.27
C PRO A 22 -4.30 18.69 10.80
N GLU A 23 -4.04 17.90 11.85
CA GLU A 23 -2.69 17.72 12.39
C GLU A 23 -1.74 17.04 11.39
N ILE A 24 -2.21 15.99 10.72
CA ILE A 24 -1.47 15.32 9.64
C ILE A 24 -1.14 16.32 8.53
N ARG A 25 -2.11 17.14 8.12
CA ARG A 25 -1.91 18.17 7.09
C ARG A 25 -0.94 19.26 7.54
N ARG A 26 -1.02 19.71 8.80
CA ARG A 26 -0.10 20.70 9.39
C ARG A 26 1.34 20.18 9.37
N VAL A 27 1.58 18.98 9.89
CA VAL A 27 2.92 18.35 9.89
C VAL A 27 3.44 18.18 8.47
N TRP A 28 2.59 17.75 7.53
CA TRP A 28 2.98 17.58 6.13
C TRP A 28 3.36 18.91 5.47
N GLN A 29 2.54 19.97 5.62
CA GLN A 29 2.80 21.31 5.08
C GLN A 29 4.04 21.96 5.68
N ALA A 30 4.21 21.86 7.00
CA ALA A 30 5.37 22.40 7.71
C ALA A 30 6.70 21.78 7.25
N ASN A 31 6.65 20.61 6.60
CA ASN A 31 7.82 19.90 6.07
C ASN A 31 7.87 19.91 4.53
N MET A 32 7.39 20.98 3.89
CA MET A 32 7.50 21.21 2.44
C MET A 32 7.05 20.00 1.60
N PRO A 33 5.88 19.43 1.91
CA PRO A 33 5.42 18.14 1.39
C PRO A 33 6.41 16.96 1.27
N VAL A 34 7.57 17.01 1.93
CA VAL A 34 8.60 15.95 1.82
C VAL A 34 8.19 14.70 2.59
N TYR A 35 7.48 14.86 3.71
CA TYR A 35 7.21 13.76 4.62
C TYR A 35 6.13 12.82 4.11
N GLY A 36 6.48 11.56 3.91
CA GLY A 36 5.52 10.46 3.74
C GLY A 36 5.03 9.92 5.09
N VAL A 37 4.17 8.90 5.03
CA VAL A 37 3.54 8.25 6.19
C VAL A 37 4.52 7.98 7.36
N PRO A 38 5.71 7.39 7.16
CA PRO A 38 6.60 7.07 8.27
C PRO A 38 7.12 8.32 8.99
N LYS A 39 7.40 9.40 8.24
CA LYS A 39 7.97 10.63 8.80
C LYS A 39 6.90 11.48 9.48
N VAL A 40 5.71 11.59 8.89
CA VAL A 40 4.55 12.23 9.53
C VAL A 40 4.21 11.53 10.83
N TRP A 41 4.11 10.19 10.82
CA TRP A 41 3.85 9.41 12.03
C TRP A 41 4.91 9.62 13.12
N LYS A 42 6.19 9.60 12.78
CA LYS A 42 7.27 9.88 13.75
C LYS A 42 7.17 11.29 14.32
N GLN A 43 6.89 12.28 13.48
CA GLN A 43 6.78 13.68 13.92
C GLN A 43 5.56 13.88 14.84
N MET A 44 4.41 13.29 14.52
CA MET A 44 3.23 13.35 15.39
C MET A 44 3.50 12.74 16.77
N ASN A 45 4.18 11.60 16.84
CA ASN A 45 4.55 11.01 18.14
C ASN A 45 5.57 11.85 18.90
N ARG A 46 6.51 12.51 18.20
CA ARG A 46 7.46 13.45 18.82
C ARG A 46 6.75 14.67 19.44
N GLU A 47 5.65 15.09 18.83
CA GLU A 47 4.78 16.17 19.33
C GLU A 47 3.75 15.68 20.36
N GLY A 48 3.82 14.42 20.81
CA GLY A 48 2.94 13.85 21.83
C GLY A 48 1.58 13.37 21.30
N ILE A 49 1.33 13.43 19.99
CA ILE A 49 0.07 12.98 19.39
C ILE A 49 0.17 11.48 19.08
N ALA A 50 -0.25 10.67 20.05
CA ALA A 50 -0.24 9.20 19.92
C ALA A 50 -1.22 8.72 18.84
N VAL A 51 -0.66 8.21 17.73
CA VAL A 51 -1.42 7.66 16.61
C VAL A 51 -0.68 6.48 15.98
N SER A 52 -1.42 5.48 15.52
CA SER A 52 -0.82 4.35 14.81
C SER A 52 -0.39 4.75 13.40
N ARG A 53 0.72 4.19 12.92
CA ARG A 53 1.23 4.40 11.55
C ARG A 53 0.17 4.10 10.49
N CYS A 54 -0.63 3.05 10.69
CA CYS A 54 -1.69 2.65 9.77
C CYS A 54 -2.82 3.69 9.69
N THR A 55 -3.17 4.35 10.81
CA THR A 55 -4.14 5.44 10.81
C THR A 55 -3.62 6.65 10.04
N VAL A 56 -2.36 7.04 10.25
CA VAL A 56 -1.73 8.13 9.47
C VAL A 56 -1.75 7.81 7.98
N GLY A 57 -1.34 6.59 7.59
CA GLY A 57 -1.33 6.19 6.18
C GLY A 57 -2.71 6.19 5.53
N ARG A 58 -3.73 5.71 6.25
CA ARG A 58 -5.11 5.76 5.78
C ARG A 58 -5.62 7.19 5.60
N LEU A 59 -5.39 8.07 6.59
CA LEU A 59 -5.86 9.46 6.54
C LEU A 59 -5.11 10.28 5.47
N MET A 60 -3.79 10.09 5.33
CA MET A 60 -3.02 10.68 4.23
C MET A 60 -3.57 10.25 2.87
N LYS A 61 -3.90 8.96 2.69
CA LYS A 61 -4.51 8.46 1.45
C LYS A 61 -5.88 9.11 1.18
N LEU A 62 -6.74 9.21 2.20
CA LEU A 62 -8.06 9.86 2.07
C LEU A 62 -7.94 11.34 1.67
N GLN A 63 -6.91 12.04 2.15
CA GLN A 63 -6.65 13.44 1.83
C GLN A 63 -5.81 13.65 0.56
N GLY A 64 -5.35 12.58 -0.10
CA GLY A 64 -4.47 12.67 -1.26
C GLY A 64 -3.03 13.12 -0.95
N LEU A 65 -2.62 13.15 0.33
CA LEU A 65 -1.29 13.57 0.74
C LEU A 65 -0.25 12.49 0.44
N ARG A 66 0.87 12.90 -0.13
CA ARG A 66 2.00 12.02 -0.44
C ARG A 66 3.30 12.71 -0.05
N GLY A 67 4.26 11.94 0.44
CA GLY A 67 5.63 12.43 0.63
C GLY A 67 6.39 12.47 -0.68
N ALA A 68 7.48 13.24 -0.71
CA ALA A 68 8.41 13.25 -1.83
C ALA A 68 9.05 11.86 -2.02
N VAL A 69 9.07 11.40 -3.27
CA VAL A 69 9.75 10.15 -3.68
C VAL A 69 10.92 10.56 -4.56
N ARG A 70 12.13 10.08 -4.22
CA ARG A 70 13.33 10.34 -5.03
C ARG A 70 13.33 9.44 -6.26
N GLY A 71 13.65 10.04 -7.40
CA GLY A 71 13.84 9.33 -8.67
C GLY A 71 12.56 9.20 -9.48
N LYS A 72 12.71 9.35 -10.80
CA LYS A 72 11.68 8.95 -11.76
C LYS A 72 11.68 7.42 -11.81
N ARG A 73 10.50 6.78 -11.80
CA ARG A 73 10.41 5.37 -12.15
C ARG A 73 10.76 5.24 -13.63
N VAL A 74 12.02 4.97 -13.92
CA VAL A 74 12.50 4.72 -15.29
C VAL A 74 12.13 3.29 -15.63
N ARG A 75 11.26 3.12 -16.62
CA ARG A 75 11.01 1.81 -17.24
C ARG A 75 12.10 1.61 -18.30
N THR A 76 13.20 0.96 -17.91
CA THR A 76 14.34 0.70 -18.80
C THR A 76 13.97 -0.24 -19.96
N THR A 77 13.03 -1.14 -19.72
CA THR A 77 12.67 -2.19 -20.68
C THR A 77 11.16 -2.22 -20.87
N THR A 78 10.74 -2.08 -22.12
CA THR A 78 9.38 -2.41 -22.57
C THR A 78 9.49 -3.75 -23.27
N PRO A 79 8.83 -4.82 -22.78
CA PRO A 79 8.85 -6.10 -23.47
C PRO A 79 8.29 -5.92 -24.87
N ASP A 80 9.06 -6.35 -25.87
CA ASP A 80 8.58 -6.42 -27.24
C ASP A 80 7.56 -7.57 -27.32
N SER A 81 6.33 -7.23 -27.73
CA SER A 81 5.26 -8.21 -27.90
C SER A 81 5.52 -9.17 -29.06
N SER A 82 6.35 -8.77 -30.03
CA SER A 82 6.73 -9.55 -31.20
C SER A 82 7.98 -10.40 -31.00
N ALA A 83 8.71 -10.20 -29.90
CA ALA A 83 9.89 -11.00 -29.59
C ALA A 83 9.52 -12.49 -29.44
N PRO A 84 10.31 -13.41 -30.03
CA PRO A 84 10.04 -14.83 -29.95
C PRO A 84 10.09 -15.27 -28.49
N ARG A 85 8.95 -15.79 -28.01
CA ARG A 85 8.86 -16.39 -26.68
C ARG A 85 9.21 -17.88 -26.79
N PRO A 86 9.86 -18.46 -25.77
CA PRO A 86 9.98 -19.90 -25.70
C PRO A 86 8.59 -20.53 -25.84
N LEU A 87 8.48 -21.53 -26.71
CA LEU A 87 7.22 -22.26 -26.89
C LEU A 87 6.84 -22.91 -25.55
N ASP A 88 5.60 -22.70 -25.12
CA ASP A 88 5.02 -23.44 -24.02
C ASP A 88 4.81 -24.89 -24.47
N ARG A 89 5.79 -25.74 -24.18
CA ARG A 89 5.79 -27.15 -24.61
C ARG A 89 4.66 -27.97 -23.99
N VAL A 90 4.02 -27.46 -22.93
CA VAL A 90 3.00 -28.18 -22.17
C VAL A 90 1.66 -27.47 -22.19
N ASN A 91 1.53 -26.32 -22.87
CA ASN A 91 0.30 -25.53 -22.99
C ASN A 91 -0.39 -25.31 -21.63
N ARG A 92 0.40 -25.01 -20.58
CA ARG A 92 -0.06 -24.88 -19.18
C ARG A 92 -0.78 -26.11 -18.61
N GLN A 93 -0.57 -27.30 -19.19
CA GLN A 93 -1.08 -28.56 -18.67
C GLN A 93 -0.04 -29.21 -17.77
N PHE A 94 -0.20 -29.03 -16.45
CA PHE A 94 0.74 -29.56 -15.45
C PHE A 94 0.36 -30.94 -14.90
N LYS A 95 -0.62 -31.61 -15.52
CA LYS A 95 -1.08 -32.95 -15.12
C LYS A 95 -0.36 -34.01 -15.96
N ALA A 96 0.23 -35.02 -15.28
CA ALA A 96 0.87 -36.16 -15.91
C ALA A 96 0.14 -37.47 -15.55
N ASN A 97 0.14 -38.44 -16.47
CA ASN A 97 -0.51 -39.75 -16.26
C ASN A 97 0.46 -40.80 -15.72
N ARG A 98 1.78 -40.56 -15.83
CA ARG A 98 2.85 -41.46 -15.35
C ARG A 98 4.03 -40.64 -14.80
N PRO A 99 4.85 -41.22 -13.90
CA PRO A 99 6.10 -40.59 -13.47
C PRO A 99 7.03 -40.25 -14.64
N ASN A 100 7.88 -39.24 -14.49
CA ASN A 100 8.88 -38.78 -15.48
C ASN A 100 8.32 -38.28 -16.83
N GLN A 101 7.00 -38.09 -16.94
CA GLN A 101 6.38 -37.53 -18.14
C GLN A 101 6.45 -35.99 -18.21
N LEU A 102 6.55 -35.33 -17.05
CA LEU A 102 6.64 -33.88 -16.92
C LEU A 102 7.59 -33.51 -15.78
N TRP A 103 8.48 -32.54 -16.03
CA TRP A 103 9.41 -31.99 -15.06
C TRP A 103 9.07 -30.51 -14.88
N VAL A 104 8.77 -30.09 -13.65
CA VAL A 104 8.36 -28.72 -13.32
C VAL A 104 9.26 -28.20 -12.20
N SER A 105 9.69 -26.95 -12.30
CA SER A 105 10.42 -26.23 -11.26
C SER A 105 9.71 -24.93 -10.93
N ASP A 106 9.57 -24.61 -9.64
CA ASP A 106 9.21 -23.28 -9.18
C ASP A 106 10.47 -22.43 -8.91
N PHE A 107 10.36 -21.12 -9.10
CA PHE A 107 11.36 -20.15 -8.68
C PHE A 107 10.69 -19.24 -7.65
N SER A 108 11.34 -19.01 -6.51
CA SER A 108 10.90 -18.07 -5.47
C SER A 108 11.63 -16.74 -5.56
#